data_AF-A0A954ZZF3-F1
#
_entry.id   AF-A0A954ZZF3-F1
#
_cell.length_a   1.000
_cell.length_b   1.000
_cell.length_c   1.000
_cell.angle_alpha   90.00
_cell.angle_beta   90.00
_cell.angle_gamma   90.00
#
_symmetry.space_group_name_H-M   'P 1'
#
loop_
_entity.id
_entity.type
_entity.pdbx_description
1 polymer ?
#
loop_
_entity_poly.entity_id
_entity_poly.type
_entity_poly.pdbx_seq_one_letter_code
_entity_poly.pdbx_strand_id
1 'polypeptide(L)'
;MKQVATSLLIAAIAGAAHADTVSTSTQFSNQNYDGAIVSFDAFNDMGGTRQLTGVTLSYDQTMEFDLTIESNGYTALQAGDWVLDAGFYGVHQMGVFDGLGGDGGPNYPVIGTGGVYTPVAFTGDLGASDGYNQSGPDTIHATFGEQFVFDQSFDNSTEFGQRMLDALSGTEQVDTFLGSFTDLYLEWINDPNWVVDPNNPPDGPFNGPFEDPYYGIFVTFDRLSHTGTLTVTYEYTTVPSPSGLLVLGGAGLVATRRRR
;
A
#
# COMPACT_ATOMS: atom_id res chain seq x y z
N MET A 1 58.13 43.02 -28.48
CA MET A 1 57.92 42.06 -27.37
C MET A 1 56.55 41.45 -27.55
N LYS A 2 56.44 40.15 -27.83
CA LYS A 2 55.16 39.47 -28.10
C LYS A 2 54.62 38.90 -26.78
N GLN A 3 53.45 39.36 -26.34
CA GLN A 3 52.71 38.75 -25.23
C GLN A 3 52.12 37.42 -25.73
N VAL A 4 52.58 36.31 -25.13
CA VAL A 4 51.97 35.00 -25.33
C VAL A 4 50.86 34.86 -24.29
N ALA A 5 49.61 35.08 -24.71
CA ALA A 5 48.44 34.77 -23.91
C ALA A 5 48.32 33.24 -23.82
N THR A 6 48.65 32.68 -22.65
CA THR A 6 48.44 31.26 -22.37
C THR A 6 47.02 31.09 -21.86
N SER A 7 46.12 30.60 -22.71
CA SER A 7 44.77 30.20 -22.31
C SER A 7 44.86 28.90 -21.51
N LEU A 8 44.59 28.96 -20.20
CA LEU A 8 44.37 27.75 -19.40
C LEU A 8 42.96 27.24 -19.69
N LEU A 9 42.86 26.15 -20.46
CA LEU A 9 41.61 25.40 -20.59
C LEU A 9 41.46 24.54 -19.32
N ILE A 10 40.63 24.97 -18.37
CA ILE A 10 40.18 24.09 -17.28
C ILE A 10 39.05 23.26 -17.87
N ALA A 11 39.37 22.04 -18.30
CA ALA A 11 38.35 21.05 -18.59
C ALA A 11 37.72 20.66 -17.24
N ALA A 12 36.54 21.20 -16.95
CA ALA A 12 35.67 20.61 -15.95
C ALA A 12 35.33 19.20 -16.47
N ILE A 13 35.93 18.18 -15.85
CA ILE A 13 35.48 16.80 -16.06
C ILE A 13 34.11 16.76 -15.38
N ALA A 14 33.06 17.08 -16.15
CA ALA A 14 31.72 16.66 -15.81
C ALA A 14 31.75 15.14 -15.90
N GLY A 15 32.04 14.48 -14.77
CA GLY A 15 31.77 13.06 -14.65
C GLY A 15 30.30 12.88 -14.96
N ALA A 16 29.98 12.07 -15.98
CA ALA A 16 28.62 11.67 -16.21
C ALA A 16 28.12 11.05 -14.90
N ALA A 17 27.12 11.69 -14.27
CA ALA A 17 26.49 11.10 -13.10
C ALA A 17 25.86 9.79 -13.57
N HIS A 18 26.45 8.67 -13.17
CA HIS A 18 25.79 7.37 -13.32
C HIS A 18 24.67 7.31 -12.29
N ALA A 19 23.49 6.86 -12.72
CA ALA A 19 22.42 6.50 -11.82
C ALA A 19 22.87 5.23 -11.07
N ASP A 20 22.94 5.33 -9.75
CA ASP A 20 23.19 4.23 -8.84
C ASP A 20 21.86 3.82 -8.19
N THR A 21 21.76 2.56 -7.76
CA THR A 21 20.59 2.06 -7.03
C THR A 21 20.95 1.44 -5.70
N VAL A 22 20.01 1.49 -4.75
CA VAL A 22 20.08 0.74 -3.50
C VAL A 22 18.68 0.22 -3.15
N SER A 23 18.61 -1.04 -2.72
CA SER A 23 17.34 -1.69 -2.40
C SER A 23 17.32 -2.19 -0.96
N THR A 24 16.18 -2.05 -0.30
CA THR A 24 15.89 -2.62 1.01
C THR A 24 14.61 -3.44 0.94
N SER A 25 14.50 -4.47 1.78
CA SER A 25 13.31 -5.31 1.83
C SER A 25 12.87 -5.53 3.28
N THR A 26 11.57 -5.41 3.52
CA THR A 26 10.95 -5.61 4.82
C THR A 26 9.77 -6.55 4.67
N GLN A 27 9.71 -7.58 5.52
CA GLN A 27 8.55 -8.45 5.60
C GLN A 27 7.44 -7.78 6.40
N PHE A 28 6.20 -8.00 5.99
CA PHE A 28 5.03 -7.55 6.73
C PHE A 28 4.03 -8.68 6.88
N SER A 29 3.25 -8.60 7.95
CA SER A 29 2.12 -9.48 8.20
C SER A 29 1.06 -8.67 8.94
N ASN A 30 -0.07 -8.47 8.30
CA ASN A 30 -1.29 -7.95 8.89
C ASN A 30 -2.28 -9.12 9.05
N GLN A 31 -2.78 -9.29 10.26
CA GLN A 31 -3.87 -10.21 10.56
C GLN A 31 -5.00 -9.35 11.12
N ASN A 32 -6.19 -9.47 10.56
CA ASN A 32 -7.40 -8.68 10.90
C ASN A 32 -7.43 -7.26 10.31
N TYR A 33 -8.34 -6.42 10.83
CA TYR A 33 -8.68 -5.09 10.32
C TYR A 33 -7.71 -3.98 10.73
N ASP A 34 -6.81 -4.23 11.68
CA ASP A 34 -6.05 -3.18 12.37
C ASP A 34 -4.91 -2.59 11.52
N GLY A 35 -4.58 -3.22 10.38
CA GLY A 35 -3.43 -2.83 9.56
C GLY A 35 -2.10 -3.26 10.18
N ALA A 36 -1.00 -2.92 9.50
CA ALA A 36 0.34 -3.13 10.00
C ALA A 36 1.21 -1.88 9.80
N ILE A 37 2.05 -1.59 10.79
CA ILE A 37 3.14 -0.62 10.60
C ILE A 37 4.30 -1.37 9.94
N VAL A 38 4.79 -0.80 8.83
CA VAL A 38 5.95 -1.32 8.11
C VAL A 38 7.06 -0.27 8.19
N SER A 39 8.23 -0.69 8.64
CA SER A 39 9.35 0.22 8.88
C SER A 39 10.56 -0.16 8.03
N PHE A 40 11.20 0.82 7.40
CA PHE A 40 12.39 0.62 6.56
C PHE A 40 13.24 1.89 6.49
N ASP A 41 14.52 1.75 6.16
CA ASP A 41 15.44 2.89 6.09
C ASP A 41 15.04 3.85 4.98
N ALA A 42 14.95 5.15 5.30
CA ALA A 42 14.79 6.20 4.30
C ALA A 42 16.03 6.30 3.38
N PHE A 43 15.87 7.01 2.27
CA PHE A 43 17.00 7.37 1.42
C PHE A 43 17.91 8.39 2.11
N ASN A 44 19.12 7.93 2.44
CA ASN A 44 20.19 8.75 2.99
C ASN A 44 20.96 9.48 1.88
N ASP A 45 20.84 10.81 1.85
CA ASP A 45 21.51 11.71 0.91
C ASP A 45 23.04 11.83 1.13
N MET A 46 23.55 11.22 2.21
CA MET A 46 24.94 11.29 2.66
C MET A 46 25.45 12.73 2.76
N GLY A 47 24.66 13.62 3.36
CA GLY A 47 25.02 15.03 3.54
C GLY A 47 25.06 15.79 2.21
N GLY A 48 24.08 15.51 1.33
CA GLY A 48 23.92 16.15 0.02
C GLY A 48 24.88 15.65 -1.07
N THR A 49 25.56 14.53 -0.87
CA THR A 49 26.43 13.92 -1.90
C THR A 49 25.67 12.99 -2.84
N ARG A 50 24.43 12.63 -2.48
CA ARG A 50 23.51 11.85 -3.32
C ARG A 50 22.21 12.61 -3.48
N GLN A 51 21.66 12.57 -4.69
CA GLN A 51 20.35 13.13 -5.00
C GLN A 51 19.42 12.01 -5.44
N LEU A 52 18.32 11.80 -4.72
CA LEU A 52 17.28 10.85 -5.09
C LEU A 52 16.61 11.29 -6.40
N THR A 53 16.54 10.39 -7.36
CA THR A 53 15.96 10.64 -8.70
C THR A 53 14.78 9.73 -9.01
N GLY A 54 14.67 8.59 -8.34
CA GLY A 54 13.55 7.66 -8.49
C GLY A 54 13.37 6.74 -7.29
N VAL A 55 12.15 6.24 -7.11
CA VAL A 55 11.81 5.19 -6.16
C VAL A 55 10.98 4.14 -6.87
N THR A 56 11.27 2.87 -6.64
CA THR A 56 10.37 1.76 -7.01
C THR A 56 9.92 1.04 -5.76
N LEU A 57 8.60 0.84 -5.65
CA LEU A 57 7.99 0.03 -4.60
C LEU A 57 7.44 -1.25 -5.20
N SER A 58 7.94 -2.38 -4.71
CA SER A 58 7.49 -3.70 -5.10
C SER A 58 6.96 -4.48 -3.90
N TYR A 59 5.83 -5.15 -4.08
CA TYR A 59 5.20 -6.01 -3.07
C TYR A 59 5.04 -7.38 -3.70
N ASP A 60 5.69 -8.38 -3.12
CA ASP A 60 5.31 -9.78 -3.31
C ASP A 60 4.44 -10.15 -2.11
N GLN A 61 3.14 -10.25 -2.34
CA GLN A 61 2.15 -10.30 -1.26
C GLN A 61 1.08 -11.35 -1.52
N THR A 62 0.57 -11.89 -0.42
CA THR A 62 -0.58 -12.78 -0.37
C THR A 62 -1.66 -12.12 0.45
N MET A 63 -2.85 -12.03 -0.12
CA MET A 63 -4.06 -11.55 0.56
C MET A 63 -5.08 -12.67 0.58
N GLU A 64 -5.70 -12.88 1.74
CA GLU A 64 -6.68 -13.94 1.95
C GLU A 64 -7.76 -13.47 2.91
N PHE A 65 -9.01 -13.85 2.64
CA PHE A 65 -10.10 -13.69 3.57
C PHE A 65 -10.99 -14.94 3.62
N ASP A 66 -11.53 -15.19 4.81
CA ASP A 66 -12.52 -16.22 5.07
C ASP A 66 -13.88 -15.55 5.25
N LEU A 67 -14.91 -16.12 4.63
CA LEU A 67 -16.31 -15.74 4.79
C LEU A 67 -17.12 -16.88 5.38
N THR A 68 -18.04 -16.50 6.26
CA THR A 68 -19.21 -17.30 6.61
C THR A 68 -20.45 -16.60 6.07
N ILE A 69 -21.25 -17.34 5.31
CA ILE A 69 -22.48 -16.86 4.67
C ILE A 69 -23.61 -17.75 5.17
N GLU A 70 -24.63 -17.15 5.78
CA GLU A 70 -25.68 -17.89 6.47
C GLU A 70 -27.07 -17.38 6.09
N SER A 71 -28.00 -18.29 5.83
CA SER A 71 -29.40 -18.01 5.53
C SER A 71 -30.24 -18.00 6.82
N ASN A 72 -30.95 -16.90 7.09
CA ASN A 72 -31.81 -16.79 8.27
C ASN A 72 -33.31 -17.06 7.98
N GLY A 73 -33.59 -17.80 6.92
CA GLY A 73 -34.94 -17.89 6.34
C GLY A 73 -35.52 -19.26 6.45
N TYR A 74 -36.83 -19.35 6.60
CA TYR A 74 -37.52 -20.64 6.57
C TYR A 74 -37.55 -21.32 5.18
N THR A 75 -37.03 -20.65 4.16
CA THR A 75 -37.00 -21.15 2.79
C THR A 75 -35.54 -21.36 2.39
N ALA A 76 -35.24 -22.55 1.87
CA ALA A 76 -33.93 -22.82 1.28
C ALA A 76 -33.73 -21.98 0.01
N LEU A 77 -32.51 -21.48 -0.18
CA LEU A 77 -32.06 -20.76 -1.35
C LEU A 77 -31.29 -21.68 -2.27
N GLN A 78 -31.45 -21.50 -3.58
CA GLN A 78 -30.65 -22.18 -4.57
C GLN A 78 -29.52 -21.27 -5.07
N ALA A 79 -28.45 -21.87 -5.57
CA ALA A 79 -27.42 -21.16 -6.29
C ALA A 79 -28.03 -20.33 -7.43
N GLY A 80 -27.76 -19.03 -7.44
CA GLY A 80 -28.30 -18.06 -8.39
C GLY A 80 -29.55 -17.30 -7.92
N ASP A 81 -30.13 -17.62 -6.76
CA ASP A 81 -31.21 -16.81 -6.15
C ASP A 81 -30.66 -15.53 -5.50
N TRP A 82 -29.40 -15.58 -5.09
CA TRP A 82 -28.65 -14.48 -4.49
C TRP A 82 -27.27 -14.40 -5.12
N VAL A 83 -26.64 -13.25 -4.97
CA VAL A 83 -25.28 -13.02 -5.41
C VAL A 83 -24.52 -12.19 -4.38
N LEU A 84 -23.27 -12.57 -4.17
CA LEU A 84 -22.32 -11.89 -3.31
C LEU A 84 -21.12 -11.44 -4.14
N ASP A 85 -20.75 -10.19 -3.94
CA ASP A 85 -19.46 -9.63 -4.32
C ASP A 85 -18.80 -9.11 -3.05
N ALA A 86 -17.70 -9.75 -2.65
CA ALA A 86 -16.93 -9.35 -1.50
C ALA A 86 -15.47 -9.15 -1.91
N GLY A 87 -14.87 -8.07 -1.41
CA GLY A 87 -13.50 -7.70 -1.72
C GLY A 87 -12.70 -7.37 -0.46
N PHE A 88 -11.41 -7.68 -0.51
CA PHE A 88 -10.43 -7.30 0.50
C PHE A 88 -9.26 -6.60 -0.19
N TYR A 89 -9.04 -5.33 0.12
CA TYR A 89 -8.15 -4.43 -0.60
C TYR A 89 -7.05 -3.90 0.31
N GLY A 90 -5.83 -3.82 -0.23
CA GLY A 90 -4.64 -3.32 0.45
C GLY A 90 -4.34 -1.88 0.09
N VAL A 91 -4.05 -1.06 1.09
CA VAL A 91 -3.68 0.35 0.94
C VAL A 91 -2.43 0.63 1.74
N HIS A 92 -1.44 1.25 1.11
CA HIS A 92 -0.23 1.68 1.78
C HIS A 92 -0.13 3.20 1.78
N GLN A 93 -0.14 3.78 2.99
CA GLN A 93 0.09 5.19 3.24
C GLN A 93 1.52 5.41 3.74
N MET A 94 2.27 6.27 3.04
CA MET A 94 3.67 6.59 3.39
C MET A 94 3.74 7.71 4.42
N GLY A 95 4.50 7.60 5.51
CA GLY A 95 4.83 8.75 6.35
C GLY A 95 4.91 8.48 7.86
N VAL A 96 5.75 9.28 8.53
CA VAL A 96 6.08 9.17 9.97
C VAL A 96 4.80 9.22 10.83
N PHE A 97 4.45 8.08 11.42
CA PHE A 97 3.47 8.01 12.50
C PHE A 97 4.19 8.32 13.82
N ASP A 98 4.09 9.55 14.33
CA ASP A 98 4.64 9.88 15.64
C ASP A 98 3.78 9.35 16.82
N GLY A 99 2.65 8.71 16.51
CA GLY A 99 1.73 8.10 17.46
C GLY A 99 0.90 9.10 18.28
N LEU A 100 1.00 10.41 18.03
CA LEU A 100 0.34 11.45 18.82
C LEU A 100 -1.01 11.92 18.26
N GLY A 101 -1.54 11.26 17.24
CA GLY A 101 -2.90 11.50 16.75
C GLY A 101 -3.12 12.98 16.40
N GLY A 102 -2.55 13.43 15.28
CA GLY A 102 -2.66 14.83 14.92
C GLY A 102 -1.85 15.29 13.70
N ASP A 103 -1.19 14.40 12.97
CA ASP A 103 -0.27 14.77 11.90
C ASP A 103 -1.00 15.05 10.58
N GLY A 104 -1.90 16.03 10.63
CA GLY A 104 -2.47 16.73 9.47
C GLY A 104 -1.44 17.61 8.77
N GLY A 105 -0.29 17.05 8.40
CA GLY A 105 0.66 17.59 7.44
C GLY A 105 0.30 17.19 6.00
N PRO A 106 0.86 17.84 4.97
CA PRO A 106 0.35 17.80 3.59
C PRO A 106 0.34 16.38 3.03
N ASN A 107 -0.84 15.90 2.61
CA ASN A 107 -1.16 14.51 2.24
C ASN A 107 0.05 13.61 1.97
N TYR A 108 0.30 12.73 2.93
CA TYR A 108 1.08 11.51 2.74
C TYR A 108 0.57 10.74 1.52
N PRO A 109 1.43 10.36 0.58
CA PRO A 109 0.98 9.66 -0.60
C PRO A 109 0.43 8.28 -0.21
N VAL A 110 -0.69 7.93 -0.82
CA VAL A 110 -1.41 6.68 -0.60
C VAL A 110 -1.45 5.92 -1.92
N ILE A 111 -1.11 4.63 -1.88
CA ILE A 111 -1.20 3.73 -3.02
C ILE A 111 -2.07 2.52 -2.69
N GLY A 112 -2.90 2.09 -3.64
CA GLY A 112 -3.55 0.79 -3.56
C GLY A 112 -2.53 -0.28 -3.96
N THR A 113 -2.23 -1.22 -3.07
CA THR A 113 -1.23 -2.26 -3.34
C THR A 113 -1.84 -3.49 -3.98
N GLY A 114 -3.18 -3.57 -4.07
CA GLY A 114 -3.95 -4.59 -4.78
C GLY A 114 -5.14 -5.06 -3.95
N GLY A 115 -5.77 -6.17 -4.34
CA GLY A 115 -6.89 -6.75 -3.62
C GLY A 115 -7.28 -8.12 -4.15
N VAL A 116 -7.93 -8.89 -3.28
CA VAL A 116 -8.54 -10.18 -3.60
C VAL A 116 -10.06 -10.03 -3.51
N TYR A 117 -10.78 -10.68 -4.41
CA TYR A 117 -12.23 -10.58 -4.52
C TYR A 117 -12.84 -11.97 -4.71
N THR A 118 -14.10 -12.10 -4.33
CA THR A 118 -14.89 -13.29 -4.67
C THR A 118 -14.99 -13.45 -6.18
N PRO A 119 -15.08 -14.67 -6.74
CA PRO A 119 -15.38 -14.87 -8.14
C PRO A 119 -16.62 -14.07 -8.56
N VAL A 120 -16.65 -13.60 -9.80
CA VAL A 120 -17.77 -12.82 -10.33
C VAL A 120 -19.09 -13.54 -10.04
N ALA A 121 -19.93 -12.86 -9.27
CA ALA A 121 -21.21 -13.36 -8.81
C ALA A 121 -21.15 -14.64 -7.95
N PHE A 122 -20.47 -14.59 -6.80
CA PHE A 122 -20.43 -15.72 -5.88
C PHE A 122 -21.84 -16.04 -5.36
N THR A 123 -22.20 -17.32 -5.35
CA THR A 123 -23.52 -17.80 -4.95
C THR A 123 -23.42 -19.27 -4.54
N GLY A 124 -24.47 -19.82 -3.94
CA GLY A 124 -24.52 -21.22 -3.53
C GLY A 124 -25.89 -21.62 -2.99
N ASP A 125 -26.09 -22.93 -2.84
CA ASP A 125 -27.28 -23.44 -2.16
C ASP A 125 -27.14 -23.20 -0.66
N LEU A 126 -28.17 -22.61 -0.04
CA LEU A 126 -28.28 -22.46 1.40
C LEU A 126 -29.59 -23.12 1.85
N GLY A 127 -29.52 -23.97 2.86
CA GLY A 127 -30.69 -24.55 3.50
C GLY A 127 -31.62 -23.48 4.10
N ALA A 128 -32.79 -23.95 4.56
CA ALA A 128 -33.60 -23.15 5.47
C ALA A 128 -32.91 -23.07 6.82
N SER A 129 -33.04 -21.92 7.49
CA SER A 129 -32.53 -21.66 8.83
C SER A 129 -32.86 -22.81 9.76
N ASP A 130 -31.83 -23.36 10.39
CA ASP A 130 -31.98 -24.48 11.33
C ASP A 130 -32.00 -24.03 12.80
N GLY A 131 -31.83 -22.72 13.05
CA GLY A 131 -31.82 -22.11 14.37
C GLY A 131 -30.44 -22.01 15.02
N TYR A 132 -29.36 -22.39 14.31
CA TYR A 132 -28.00 -22.43 14.85
C TYR A 132 -26.99 -21.66 13.99
N ASN A 133 -26.65 -20.45 14.44
CA ASN A 133 -25.61 -19.60 13.85
C ASN A 133 -24.32 -20.34 13.45
N GLN A 134 -23.80 -19.99 12.27
CA GLN A 134 -22.51 -20.40 11.71
C GLN A 134 -22.33 -21.91 11.52
N SER A 135 -23.43 -22.65 11.36
CA SER A 135 -23.39 -24.09 11.17
C SER A 135 -24.56 -24.57 10.32
N GLY A 136 -24.66 -25.88 10.10
CA GLY A 136 -25.82 -26.45 9.43
C GLY A 136 -25.82 -26.32 7.89
N PRO A 137 -26.92 -26.78 7.25
CA PRO A 137 -27.08 -26.74 5.80
C PRO A 137 -27.36 -25.34 5.24
N ASP A 138 -27.74 -24.41 6.10
CA ASP A 138 -28.00 -22.98 5.88
C ASP A 138 -26.74 -22.11 5.94
N THR A 139 -25.56 -22.70 6.12
CA THR A 139 -24.28 -22.00 6.18
C THR A 139 -23.30 -22.47 5.09
N ILE A 140 -22.61 -21.52 4.46
CA ILE A 140 -21.46 -21.73 3.58
C ILE A 140 -20.23 -21.06 4.21
N HIS A 141 -19.12 -21.79 4.26
CA HIS A 141 -17.80 -21.23 4.53
C HIS A 141 -16.98 -21.21 3.25
N ALA A 142 -16.36 -20.07 2.97
CA ALA A 142 -15.54 -19.90 1.77
C ALA A 142 -14.26 -19.14 2.11
N THR A 143 -13.15 -19.58 1.53
CA THR A 143 -11.86 -18.89 1.62
C THR A 143 -11.48 -18.42 0.23
N PHE A 144 -11.10 -17.15 0.14
CA PHE A 144 -10.61 -16.52 -1.08
C PHE A 144 -9.23 -15.97 -0.83
N GLY A 145 -8.27 -16.34 -1.67
CA GLY A 145 -6.89 -15.94 -1.52
C GLY A 145 -6.20 -15.80 -2.86
N GLU A 146 -5.39 -14.75 -2.98
CA GLU A 146 -4.55 -14.52 -4.15
C GLU A 146 -3.14 -14.12 -3.73
N GLN A 147 -2.15 -14.58 -4.50
CA GLN A 147 -0.80 -14.06 -4.48
C GLN A 147 -0.60 -13.21 -5.72
N PHE A 148 -0.11 -11.99 -5.55
CA PHE A 148 0.15 -11.10 -6.67
C PHE A 148 1.32 -10.14 -6.37
N VAL A 149 1.89 -9.61 -7.45
CA VAL A 149 2.98 -8.65 -7.39
C VAL A 149 2.46 -7.27 -7.76
N PHE A 150 2.68 -6.30 -6.88
CA PHE A 150 2.59 -4.88 -7.22
C PHE A 150 4.00 -4.38 -7.47
N ASP A 151 4.21 -3.63 -8.55
CA ASP A 151 5.50 -3.01 -8.86
C ASP A 151 5.24 -1.66 -9.53
N GLN A 152 5.66 -0.59 -8.87
CA GLN A 152 5.44 0.77 -9.37
C GLN A 152 6.65 1.65 -9.11
N SER A 153 7.12 2.30 -10.18
CA SER A 153 8.17 3.31 -10.13
C SER A 153 7.59 4.73 -10.09
N PHE A 154 8.28 5.60 -9.36
CA PHE A 154 7.96 7.00 -9.13
C PHE A 154 9.22 7.84 -9.35
N ASP A 155 9.06 8.97 -10.01
CA ASP A 155 10.11 9.95 -10.28
C ASP A 155 9.58 11.38 -10.10
N ASN A 156 10.38 12.38 -10.42
CA ASN A 156 9.98 13.78 -10.32
C ASN A 156 9.15 14.29 -11.53
N SER A 157 8.71 13.42 -12.44
CA SER A 157 7.96 13.83 -13.63
C SER A 157 6.51 14.22 -13.31
N THR A 158 5.99 13.79 -12.16
CA THR A 158 4.63 14.09 -11.69
C THR A 158 4.65 14.63 -10.27
N GLU A 159 3.61 15.38 -9.89
CA GLU A 159 3.45 15.85 -8.51
C GLU A 159 3.37 14.68 -7.52
N PHE A 160 2.64 13.62 -7.85
CA PHE A 160 2.54 12.42 -7.01
C PHE A 160 3.90 11.74 -6.83
N GLY A 161 4.66 11.59 -7.92
CA GLY A 161 6.00 11.02 -7.85
C GLY A 161 6.97 11.87 -7.03
N GLN A 162 6.92 13.20 -7.15
CA GLN A 162 7.70 14.08 -6.27
C GLN A 162 7.34 13.88 -4.78
N ARG A 163 6.04 13.75 -4.45
CA ARG A 163 5.60 13.46 -3.08
C ARG A 163 6.10 12.11 -2.57
N MET A 164 6.19 11.11 -3.44
CA MET A 164 6.80 9.81 -3.10
C MET A 164 8.30 9.95 -2.80
N LEU A 165 9.04 10.72 -3.60
CA LEU A 165 10.46 10.98 -3.35
C LEU A 165 10.66 11.74 -2.02
N ASP A 166 9.84 12.76 -1.78
CA ASP A 166 9.89 13.58 -0.57
C ASP A 166 9.57 12.75 0.69
N ALA A 167 8.55 11.89 0.63
CA ALA A 167 8.14 11.03 1.75
C ALA A 167 9.18 9.98 2.15
N LEU A 168 10.11 9.66 1.24
CA LEU A 168 11.12 8.62 1.43
C LEU A 168 12.55 9.16 1.53
N SER A 169 12.72 10.48 1.50
CA SER A 169 14.00 11.15 1.70
C SER A 169 14.20 11.47 3.17
N GLY A 170 15.34 11.11 3.74
CA GLY A 170 15.63 11.38 5.15
C GLY A 170 16.77 10.55 5.71
N THR A 171 17.23 10.90 6.91
CA THR A 171 18.31 10.18 7.60
C THR A 171 17.80 9.17 8.63
N GLU A 172 16.49 9.09 8.84
CA GLU A 172 15.84 8.26 9.85
C GLU A 172 15.05 7.13 9.19
N GLN A 173 14.52 6.22 10.01
CA GLN A 173 13.62 5.18 9.54
C GLN A 173 12.28 5.81 9.10
N VAL A 174 11.71 5.31 8.01
CA VAL A 174 10.33 5.62 7.63
C VAL A 174 9.44 4.55 8.23
N ASP A 175 8.51 4.97 9.09
CA ASP A 175 7.36 4.16 9.46
C ASP A 175 6.24 4.47 8.47
N THR A 176 5.54 3.44 8.04
CA THR A 176 4.40 3.57 7.13
C THR A 176 3.26 2.67 7.57
N PHE A 177 2.06 2.94 7.09
CA PHE A 177 0.88 2.16 7.44
C PHE A 177 0.38 1.37 6.23
N LEU A 178 0.37 0.05 6.36
CA LEU A 178 -0.28 -0.87 5.44
C LEU A 178 -1.65 -1.23 6.03
N GLY A 179 -2.65 -0.50 5.59
CA GLY A 179 -4.04 -0.73 5.96
C GLY A 179 -4.73 -1.66 4.97
N SER A 180 -5.88 -2.16 5.39
CA SER A 180 -6.75 -2.90 4.51
C SER A 180 -8.20 -2.49 4.73
N PHE A 181 -9.02 -2.60 3.70
CA PHE A 181 -10.46 -2.39 3.81
C PHE A 181 -11.20 -3.50 3.08
N THR A 182 -12.41 -3.78 3.56
CA THR A 182 -13.31 -4.75 2.95
C THR A 182 -14.47 -4.03 2.28
N ASP A 183 -14.93 -4.59 1.16
CA ASP A 183 -16.19 -4.20 0.54
C ASP A 183 -17.10 -5.42 0.48
N LEU A 184 -18.41 -5.17 0.57
CA LEU A 184 -19.43 -6.20 0.61
C LEU A 184 -20.67 -5.69 -0.12
N TYR A 185 -21.02 -6.38 -1.19
CA TYR A 185 -22.25 -6.18 -1.92
C TYR A 185 -23.02 -7.49 -2.02
N LEU A 186 -24.22 -7.50 -1.48
CA LEU A 186 -25.14 -8.63 -1.54
C LEU A 186 -26.40 -8.19 -2.28
N GLU A 187 -26.82 -8.97 -3.27
CA GLU A 187 -28.01 -8.70 -4.07
C GLU A 187 -28.89 -9.96 -4.19
N TRP A 188 -30.20 -9.75 -4.21
CA TRP A 188 -31.18 -10.77 -4.55
C TRP A 188 -31.43 -10.78 -6.05
N ILE A 189 -31.29 -11.95 -6.67
CA ILE A 189 -31.69 -12.17 -8.06
C ILE A 189 -33.15 -12.62 -8.11
N ASN A 190 -33.53 -13.55 -7.22
CA ASN A 190 -34.91 -13.97 -7.00
C ASN A 190 -35.22 -13.88 -5.51
N ASP A 191 -35.92 -12.82 -5.10
CA ASP A 191 -36.38 -12.69 -3.71
C ASP A 191 -37.56 -13.67 -3.45
N PRO A 192 -37.42 -14.63 -2.53
CA PRO A 192 -38.48 -15.57 -2.19
C PRO A 192 -39.61 -14.94 -1.34
N ASN A 193 -39.60 -13.62 -1.09
CA ASN A 193 -40.52 -12.89 -0.21
C ASN A 193 -40.47 -13.39 1.24
N TRP A 194 -39.35 -13.08 1.91
CA TRP A 194 -38.95 -13.69 3.18
C TRP A 194 -39.92 -13.54 4.35
N VAL A 195 -39.98 -14.62 5.14
CA VAL A 195 -40.28 -14.61 6.57
C VAL A 195 -39.02 -15.08 7.28
N VAL A 196 -38.41 -14.21 8.06
CA VAL A 196 -37.16 -14.47 8.81
C VAL A 196 -37.46 -15.25 10.07
N ASP A 197 -36.54 -16.12 10.52
CA ASP A 197 -36.68 -16.83 11.79
C ASP A 197 -36.38 -15.89 12.97
N PRO A 198 -37.38 -15.50 13.80
CA PRO A 198 -37.13 -14.65 14.97
C PRO A 198 -36.31 -15.35 16.06
N ASN A 199 -36.04 -16.66 15.95
CA ASN A 199 -35.30 -17.43 16.94
C ASN A 199 -33.81 -17.58 16.64
N ASN A 200 -33.33 -17.19 15.44
CA ASN A 200 -31.92 -17.21 15.07
C ASN A 200 -31.41 -15.78 14.77
N PRO A 201 -31.36 -14.89 15.78
CA PRO A 201 -30.74 -13.60 15.57
C PRO A 201 -29.22 -13.79 15.34
N PRO A 202 -28.61 -13.02 14.45
CA PRO A 202 -27.17 -13.09 14.21
C PRO A 202 -26.36 -12.78 15.48
N ASP A 203 -25.22 -13.44 15.65
CA ASP A 203 -24.35 -13.27 16.81
C ASP A 203 -23.60 -11.93 16.76
N GLY A 204 -23.71 -11.11 17.82
CA GLY A 204 -22.86 -9.92 18.04
C GLY A 204 -23.61 -8.63 18.37
N PRO A 205 -22.90 -7.58 18.84
CA PRO A 205 -23.50 -6.26 19.07
C PRO A 205 -23.69 -5.52 17.72
N PHE A 206 -24.92 -5.42 17.25
CA PHE A 206 -25.30 -4.58 16.10
C PHE A 206 -25.24 -3.09 16.49
N ASN A 207 -24.04 -2.51 16.57
CA ASN A 207 -23.84 -1.09 16.88
C ASN A 207 -23.76 -0.21 15.62
N GLY A 208 -24.50 -0.55 14.56
CA GLY A 208 -24.60 0.22 13.32
C GLY A 208 -25.95 0.95 13.18
N PRO A 209 -26.07 1.98 12.32
CA PRO A 209 -27.32 2.75 12.17
C PRO A 209 -28.47 1.99 11.47
N PHE A 210 -28.24 0.74 11.05
CA PHE A 210 -29.20 -0.13 10.38
C PHE A 210 -29.48 -1.36 11.26
N GLU A 211 -30.38 -1.20 12.22
CA GLU A 211 -31.03 -2.31 12.93
C GLU A 211 -32.22 -2.78 12.06
N ASP A 212 -31.95 -3.51 10.98
CA ASP A 212 -32.99 -4.32 10.35
C ASP A 212 -32.70 -5.80 10.70
N PRO A 213 -33.39 -6.38 11.70
CA PRO A 213 -33.18 -7.77 12.10
C PRO A 213 -33.69 -8.78 11.05
N TYR A 214 -34.15 -8.31 9.89
CA TYR A 214 -34.82 -9.12 8.88
C TYR A 214 -34.02 -9.31 7.58
N TYR A 215 -32.68 -9.22 7.61
CA TYR A 215 -31.88 -9.64 6.45
C TYR A 215 -31.94 -11.16 6.28
N GLY A 216 -32.20 -11.60 5.05
CA GLY A 216 -32.32 -13.02 4.76
C GLY A 216 -30.98 -13.77 4.74
N ILE A 217 -29.88 -13.10 4.37
CA ILE A 217 -28.54 -13.68 4.41
C ILE A 217 -27.64 -12.81 5.28
N PHE A 218 -26.84 -13.45 6.13
CA PHE A 218 -25.72 -12.85 6.85
C PHE A 218 -24.41 -13.19 6.17
N VAL A 219 -23.49 -12.23 6.13
CA VAL A 219 -22.13 -12.45 5.67
C VAL A 219 -21.17 -11.89 6.70
N THR A 220 -20.26 -12.73 7.16
CA THR A 220 -19.24 -12.40 8.15
C THR A 220 -17.87 -12.67 7.56
N PHE A 221 -16.94 -11.73 7.73
CA PHE A 221 -15.52 -11.95 7.46
C PHE A 221 -14.86 -12.51 8.72
N ASP A 222 -14.58 -13.82 8.72
CA ASP A 222 -14.08 -14.53 9.90
C ASP A 222 -12.58 -14.29 10.11
N ARG A 223 -11.85 -14.11 9.01
CA ARG A 223 -10.42 -13.83 9.02
C ARG A 223 -10.04 -12.98 7.83
N LEU A 224 -9.13 -12.04 8.05
CA LEU A 224 -8.41 -11.28 7.03
C LEU A 224 -6.92 -11.49 7.24
N SER A 225 -6.19 -11.78 6.17
CA SER A 225 -4.75 -12.00 6.21
C SER A 225 -4.08 -11.31 5.03
N HIS A 226 -3.11 -10.44 5.31
CA HIS A 226 -2.32 -9.75 4.30
C HIS A 226 -0.84 -9.82 4.68
N THR A 227 -0.09 -10.65 3.97
CA THR A 227 1.31 -10.93 4.28
C THR A 227 2.18 -10.77 3.04
N GLY A 228 3.45 -10.47 3.21
CA GLY A 228 4.34 -10.32 2.07
C GLY A 228 5.67 -9.70 2.38
N THR A 229 6.36 -9.29 1.33
CA THR A 229 7.61 -8.55 1.39
C THR A 229 7.48 -7.28 0.57
N LEU A 230 7.69 -6.13 1.23
CA LEU A 230 7.92 -4.84 0.58
C LEU A 230 9.39 -4.74 0.21
N THR A 231 9.68 -4.42 -1.04
CA THR A 231 11.01 -4.02 -1.51
C THR A 231 10.96 -2.58 -2.00
N VAL A 232 11.83 -1.73 -1.44
CA VAL A 232 12.00 -0.34 -1.83
C VAL A 232 13.33 -0.21 -2.55
N THR A 233 13.31 0.27 -3.79
CA THR A 233 14.52 0.54 -4.56
C THR A 233 14.66 2.03 -4.82
N TYR A 234 15.72 2.62 -4.31
CA TYR A 234 16.08 4.01 -4.53
C TYR A 234 17.03 4.13 -5.71
N GLU A 235 16.69 4.97 -6.68
CA GLU A 235 17.57 5.41 -7.76
C GLU A 235 18.09 6.81 -7.44
N TYR A 236 19.40 7.02 -7.53
CA TYR A 236 20.01 8.29 -7.20
C TYR A 236 21.19 8.62 -8.10
N THR A 237 21.56 9.90 -8.13
CA THR A 237 22.78 10.38 -8.78
C THR A 237 23.75 10.93 -7.74
N THR A 238 25.05 10.70 -7.95
CA THR A 238 26.08 11.28 -7.09
C THR A 238 26.35 12.73 -7.50
N VAL A 239 26.22 13.66 -6.56
CA VAL A 239 26.51 15.08 -6.76
C VAL A 239 27.94 15.37 -6.30
N PRO A 240 28.80 15.99 -7.13
CA PRO A 240 30.16 16.33 -6.73
C PRO A 240 30.16 17.24 -5.49
N SER A 241 30.94 16.88 -4.47
CA SER A 241 31.06 17.73 -3.27
C SER A 241 31.52 19.16 -3.63
N PRO A 242 30.95 20.21 -3.01
CA PRO A 242 31.31 21.61 -3.29
C PRO A 242 32.82 21.90 -3.13
N SER A 243 33.50 21.14 -2.26
CA SER A 243 34.93 21.27 -1.98
C SER A 243 35.83 21.03 -3.19
N GLY A 244 35.49 20.11 -4.10
CA GLY A 244 36.35 19.79 -5.25
C GLY A 244 36.45 20.93 -6.26
N LEU A 245 35.31 21.56 -6.57
CA LEU A 245 35.22 22.66 -7.53
C LEU A 245 35.75 23.98 -6.98
N LEU A 246 35.51 24.27 -5.69
CA LEU A 246 36.02 25.48 -5.04
C LEU A 246 37.53 25.44 -4.81
N VAL A 247 38.12 24.27 -4.51
CA VAL A 247 39.58 24.14 -4.39
C VAL A 247 40.27 24.30 -5.74
N LEU A 248 39.72 23.73 -6.82
CA LEU A 248 40.27 23.92 -8.17
C LEU A 248 40.08 25.35 -8.69
N GLY A 249 38.90 25.95 -8.48
CA GLY A 249 38.62 27.35 -8.83
C GLY A 249 39.45 28.34 -8.01
N GLY A 250 39.59 28.10 -6.71
CA GLY A 250 40.42 28.89 -5.80
C GLY A 250 41.91 28.79 -6.11
N ALA A 251 42.43 27.59 -6.39
CA ALA A 251 43.81 27.40 -6.82
C ALA A 251 44.09 28.08 -8.18
N GLY A 252 43.13 28.02 -9.12
CA GLY A 252 43.21 28.75 -10.40
C GLY A 252 43.22 30.27 -10.23
N LEU A 253 42.39 30.81 -9.33
CA LEU A 253 42.35 32.25 -9.00
C LEU A 253 43.63 32.72 -8.28
N VAL A 254 44.20 31.92 -7.38
CA VAL A 254 45.47 32.25 -6.71
C VAL A 254 46.64 32.18 -7.69
N ALA A 255 46.66 31.19 -8.60
CA ALA A 255 47.71 31.06 -9.62
C ALA A 255 47.66 32.20 -10.66
N THR A 256 46.48 32.67 -11.04
CA THR A 256 46.31 33.83 -11.94
C THR A 256 46.61 35.16 -11.24
N ARG A 257 46.31 35.29 -9.94
CA ARG A 257 46.62 36.50 -9.16
C ARG A 257 48.10 36.63 -8.81
N ARG A 258 48.85 35.53 -8.66
CA ARG A 258 50.31 35.53 -8.45
C ARG A 258 51.14 35.89 -9.69
N ARG A 259 50.54 35.99 -10.87
CA ARG A 259 51.21 36.38 -12.13
C ARG A 259 51.02 37.85 -12.50
N ARG A 260 50.55 38.71 -11.58
CA ARG A 260 50.58 40.16 -11.74
C ARG A 260 51.74 40.76 -10.95
#